data_AF-A0A7X0FFS9-F1
#
_entry.id   AF-A0A7X0FFS9-F1
#
_cell.length_a   1.000
_cell.length_b   1.000
_cell.length_c   1.000
_cell.angle_alpha   90.00
_cell.angle_beta   90.00
_cell.angle_gamma   90.00
#
_symmetry.space_group_name_H-M   'P 1'
#
loop_
_entity.id
_entity.type
_entity.pdbx_description
1 polymer ?
#
loop_
_entity_poly.entity_id
_entity_poly.type
_entity_poly.pdbx_seq_one_letter_code
_entity_poly.pdbx_strand_id
1 'polypeptide(L)'
;MQNMLNDQGATYVDERWVVSDKYWTSAGVSAGLDMTLALIGHLRGDAEAMKAQLKIQYDPKPPFHAGAWSTAPAAIREAVGAPMPSHG
;
A
#
# COMPACT_ATOMS: atom_id res chain seq x y z
N MET A 1 -11.94 5.19 -3.42
CA MET A 1 -11.45 3.79 -3.35
C MET A 1 -12.49 2.84 -2.75
N GLN A 2 -12.99 3.10 -1.54
CA GLN A 2 -13.98 2.22 -0.88
C GLN A 2 -15.21 1.92 -1.74
N ASN A 3 -15.92 2.95 -2.22
CA ASN A 3 -17.10 2.76 -3.07
C ASN A 3 -16.76 1.99 -4.35
N MET A 4 -15.67 2.35 -5.02
CA MET A 4 -15.21 1.67 -6.24
C MET A 4 -14.95 0.17 -6.02
N LEU A 5 -14.28 -0.23 -4.94
CA LEU A 5 -14.04 -1.66 -4.67
C LEU A 5 -15.32 -2.41 -4.34
N ASN A 6 -16.21 -1.79 -3.55
CA ASN A 6 -17.51 -2.36 -3.24
C ASN A 6 -18.36 -2.56 -4.50
N ASP A 7 -18.33 -1.60 -5.43
CA ASP A 7 -19.03 -1.67 -6.71
C ASP A 7 -18.49 -2.81 -7.61
N GLN A 8 -17.23 -3.20 -7.41
CA GLN A 8 -16.58 -4.34 -8.08
C GLN A 8 -16.73 -5.67 -7.31
N GLY A 9 -17.54 -5.69 -6.25
CA GLY A 9 -17.79 -6.89 -5.42
C GLY A 9 -16.66 -7.24 -4.45
N ALA A 10 -15.65 -6.37 -4.29
CA ALA A 10 -14.61 -6.52 -3.28
C ALA A 10 -15.01 -5.81 -1.98
N THR A 11 -14.53 -6.29 -0.83
CA THR A 11 -14.69 -5.58 0.44
C THR A 11 -13.49 -4.66 0.67
N TYR A 12 -13.72 -3.35 0.78
CA TYR A 12 -12.65 -2.42 1.15
C TYR A 12 -12.19 -2.66 2.59
N VAL A 13 -10.87 -2.68 2.78
CA VAL A 13 -10.21 -2.77 4.08
C VAL A 13 -9.12 -1.70 4.11
N ASP A 14 -9.10 -0.87 5.16
CA ASP A 14 -8.15 0.24 5.32
C ASP A 14 -6.82 -0.25 5.90
N GLU A 15 -6.13 -1.11 5.15
CA GLU A 15 -4.88 -1.75 5.55
C GLU A 15 -3.77 -1.47 4.53
N ARG A 16 -2.51 -1.51 4.99
CA ARG A 16 -1.35 -1.25 4.11
C ARG A 16 -1.31 -2.27 2.97
N TRP A 17 -1.57 -3.54 3.27
CA TRP A 17 -1.83 -4.58 2.29
C TRP A 17 -2.78 -5.63 2.87
N VAL A 18 -3.43 -6.39 1.99
CA VAL A 18 -4.37 -7.45 2.33
C VAL A 18 -4.02 -8.71 1.55
N VAL A 19 -4.10 -9.85 2.25
CA VAL A 19 -3.96 -11.19 1.66
C VAL A 19 -5.32 -11.87 1.71
N SER A 20 -5.82 -12.31 0.55
CA SER A 20 -7.05 -13.08 0.42
C SER A 20 -6.75 -14.31 -0.44
N ASP A 21 -6.55 -15.45 0.23
CA ASP A 21 -6.07 -16.69 -0.40
C ASP A 21 -4.79 -16.43 -1.21
N LYS A 22 -4.82 -16.62 -2.54
CA LYS A 22 -3.69 -16.36 -3.44
C LYS A 22 -3.52 -14.89 -3.85
N TYR A 23 -4.46 -14.02 -3.49
CA TYR A 23 -4.46 -12.62 -3.90
C TYR A 23 -3.78 -11.73 -2.87
N TRP A 24 -2.81 -10.95 -3.31
CA TRP A 24 -2.12 -9.94 -2.51
C TRP A 24 -2.39 -8.57 -3.12
N THR A 25 -2.93 -7.64 -2.32
CA THR A 25 -3.30 -6.29 -2.76
C THR A 25 -2.75 -5.25 -1.79
N SER A 26 -2.47 -4.02 -2.25
CA SER A 26 -1.88 -2.96 -1.42
C SER A 26 -2.56 -1.61 -1.66
N ALA A 27 -2.54 -0.74 -0.64
CA ALA A 27 -3.22 0.55 -0.66
C ALA A 27 -2.60 1.62 -1.59
N GLY A 28 -1.35 1.41 -2.04
CA GLY A 28 -0.64 2.37 -2.90
C GLY A 28 0.80 1.95 -3.17
N VAL A 29 1.55 2.79 -3.90
CA VAL A 29 2.89 2.46 -4.42
C VAL A 29 3.85 1.99 -3.34
N SER A 30 4.01 2.78 -2.26
CA SER A 30 4.95 2.43 -1.19
C SER A 30 4.50 1.21 -0.39
N ALA A 31 3.19 1.02 -0.22
CA ALA A 31 2.64 -0.17 0.40
C ALA A 31 2.85 -1.44 -0.44
N GLY A 32 2.91 -1.31 -1.77
CA GLY A 32 3.27 -2.39 -2.69
C GLY A 32 4.71 -2.89 -2.50
N LEU A 33 5.65 -2.01 -2.13
CA LEU A 33 7.02 -2.41 -1.78
C LEU A 33 7.04 -3.26 -0.50
N ASP A 34 6.37 -2.82 0.55
CA ASP A 34 6.27 -3.58 1.80
C ASP A 34 5.59 -4.94 1.58
N MET A 35 4.47 -4.93 0.85
CA MET A 35 3.75 -6.15 0.48
C MET A 35 4.63 -7.12 -0.31
N THR A 36 5.45 -6.61 -1.22
CA THR A 36 6.36 -7.45 -2.02
C THR A 36 7.44 -8.09 -1.14
N LEU A 37 8.00 -7.36 -0.17
CA LEU A 37 8.94 -7.94 0.79
C LEU A 37 8.26 -9.04 1.64
N ALA A 38 7.03 -8.79 2.09
CA ALA A 38 6.24 -9.79 2.80
C ALA A 38 5.94 -11.03 1.93
N LEU A 39 5.62 -10.83 0.65
CA LEU A 39 5.39 -11.91 -0.31
C LEU A 39 6.66 -12.73 -0.56
N ILE A 40 7.83 -12.09 -0.67
CA ILE A 40 9.11 -12.80 -0.77
C ILE A 40 9.32 -13.67 0.47
N GLY A 41 9.07 -13.13 1.66
CA GLY A 41 9.15 -13.88 2.92
C GLY A 41 8.22 -15.09 2.92
N HIS A 42 6.97 -14.90 2.49
CA HIS A 42 5.99 -15.99 2.36
C HIS A 42 6.42 -17.09 1.38
N LEU A 43 7.02 -16.73 0.24
CA LEU A 43 7.37 -17.68 -0.84
C LEU A 43 8.77 -18.31 -0.70
N ARG A 44 9.69 -17.65 0.01
CA ARG A 44 11.13 -17.98 0.02
C ARG A 44 11.76 -17.94 1.42
N GLY A 45 10.99 -17.57 2.44
CA GLY A 45 11.47 -17.42 3.82
C GLY A 45 12.07 -16.04 4.10
N ASP A 46 12.12 -15.70 5.39
CA ASP A 46 12.49 -14.36 5.86
C ASP A 46 13.90 -13.93 5.43
N ALA A 47 14.84 -14.86 5.35
CA ALA A 47 16.21 -14.56 4.94
C ALA A 47 16.29 -14.00 3.51
N GLU A 48 15.46 -14.49 2.58
CA GLU A 48 15.43 -13.95 1.22
C GLU A 48 14.73 -12.58 1.16
N ALA A 49 13.70 -12.36 2.00
CA ALA A 49 13.08 -11.06 2.14
C ALA A 49 14.07 -10.01 2.69
N MET A 50 14.84 -10.35 3.72
CA MET A 50 15.88 -9.48 4.29
C MET A 50 17.00 -9.19 3.28
N LYS A 51 17.43 -10.18 2.49
CA LYS A 51 18.39 -9.96 1.39
C LYS A 51 17.83 -9.02 0.33
N ALA A 52 16.57 -9.20 -0.06
CA ALA A 52 15.91 -8.33 -1.02
C ALA A 52 15.84 -6.89 -0.49
N GLN A 53 15.38 -6.72 0.75
CA GLN A 53 15.30 -5.43 1.45
C GLN A 53 16.66 -4.72 1.45
N LEU A 54 17.73 -5.43 1.81
CA LEU A 54 19.09 -4.87 1.85
C LEU A 54 19.62 -4.52 0.45
N LYS A 55 19.40 -5.39 -0.55
CA LYS A 55 19.86 -5.16 -1.94
C LYS A 55 19.32 -3.87 -2.53
N ILE A 56 18.08 -3.52 -2.21
CA ILE A 56 17.47 -2.27 -2.67
C ILE A 56 17.61 -1.12 -1.66
N GLN A 57 18.29 -1.34 -0.53
CA GLN A 57 18.48 -0.37 0.55
C GLN A 57 17.15 0.22 1.04
N TYR A 58 16.14 -0.64 1.21
CA TYR A 58 14.83 -0.22 1.66
C TYR A 58 14.81 0.05 3.18
N ASP A 59 15.20 1.28 3.54
CA ASP A 59 15.18 1.87 4.88
C ASP A 59 14.38 3.19 4.84
N PRO A 60 13.04 3.13 4.73
CA PRO A 60 12.21 4.31 4.49
C PRO A 60 12.21 5.26 5.70
N LYS A 61 12.59 6.53 5.48
CA LYS A 61 12.54 7.63 6.45
C LYS A 61 11.78 8.82 5.87
N PRO A 62 10.45 8.72 5.72
CA PRO A 62 9.67 9.79 5.10
C PRO A 62 9.78 11.08 5.93
N PRO A 63 10.13 12.23 5.31
CA PRO A 63 10.30 13.49 6.04
C PRO A 63 8.98 14.16 6.42
N PHE A 64 7.84 13.66 5.91
CA PHE A 64 6.51 14.23 6.13
C PHE A 64 5.50 13.15 6.53
N HIS A 65 4.52 13.52 7.34
CA HIS A 65 3.47 12.63 7.84
C HIS A 65 2.16 12.73 7.01
N ALA A 66 2.28 12.77 5.69
CA ALA A 66 1.14 12.92 4.77
C ALA A 66 0.93 11.70 3.84
N GLY A 67 1.52 10.55 4.18
CA GLY A 67 1.46 9.33 3.37
C GLY A 67 0.14 8.56 3.45
N ALA A 68 -0.74 8.88 4.38
CA ALA A 68 -2.07 8.30 4.52
C ALA A 68 -3.13 9.40 4.52
N TRP A 69 -4.29 9.13 3.94
CA TRP A 69 -5.38 10.10 3.88
C TRP A 69 -5.86 10.52 5.28
N SER A 70 -5.87 9.60 6.24
CA SER A 70 -6.24 9.86 7.63
C SER A 70 -5.26 10.76 8.38
N THR A 71 -3.98 10.80 7.96
CA THR A 71 -2.92 11.56 8.66
C THR A 71 -2.52 12.84 7.93
N ALA A 72 -2.86 12.97 6.65
CA ALA A 72 -2.51 14.14 5.85
C ALA A 72 -3.26 15.41 6.34
N PRO A 73 -2.57 16.57 6.45
CA PRO A 73 -3.21 17.84 6.78
C PRO A 73 -4.39 18.16 5.84
N ALA A 74 -5.44 18.78 6.37
CA ALA A 74 -6.65 19.10 5.60
C ALA A 74 -6.35 19.90 4.32
N ALA A 75 -5.53 20.95 4.43
CA ALA A 75 -5.13 21.75 3.28
C ALA A 75 -4.42 20.94 2.18
N ILE A 76 -3.63 19.92 2.55
CA ILE A 76 -2.97 19.04 1.58
C ILE A 76 -3.98 18.11 0.91
N ARG A 77 -4.95 17.58 1.67
CA ARG A 77 -6.05 16.77 1.11
C ARG A 77 -6.92 17.57 0.15
N GLU A 78 -7.25 18.80 0.51
CA GLU A 78 -8.02 19.72 -0.33
C GLU A 78 -7.25 20.06 -1.62
N ALA A 79 -5.95 20.32 -1.52
CA ALA A 79 -5.11 20.64 -2.67
C ALA A 79 -4.93 19.45 -3.65
N VAL A 80 -4.85 18.21 -3.14
CA VAL A 80 -4.79 16.99 -3.97
C VAL A 80 -6.16 16.67 -4.59
N GLY A 81 -7.26 17.14 -3.97
CA GLY A 81 -8.61 16.78 -4.37
C GLY A 81 -8.97 15.34 -4.00
N ALA A 82 -10.18 14.90 -4.34
CA ALA A 82 -10.57 13.50 -4.14
C ALA A 82 -9.56 12.59 -4.86
N PRO A 83 -9.10 11.48 -4.24
CA PRO A 83 -8.20 10.54 -4.91
C PRO A 83 -8.81 10.15 -6.25
N MET A 84 -8.03 10.35 -7.33
CA MET A 84 -8.41 10.28 -8.74
C MET A 84 -9.65 9.41 -9.02
N PRO A 85 -10.70 9.93 -9.69
CA PRO A 85 -11.76 9.07 -10.18
C PRO A 85 -11.16 8.10 -11.20
N SER A 86 -11.32 6.79 -10.98
CA SER A 86 -10.94 5.77 -11.94
C SER A 86 -11.68 6.04 -13.25
N HIS A 87 -10.94 6.27 -14.33
CA HIS A 87 -11.52 6.15 -15.67
C HIS A 87 -12.03 4.71 -15.84
N GLY A 88 -13.27 4.60 -16.33
CA GLY A 88 -13.98 3.34 -16.54
C GLY A 88 -13.42 2.48 -17.65
#